data_AF-A0A7V4IIX2-F1
#
_entry.id   AF-A0A7V4IIX2-F1
#
_cell.length_a   1.000
_cell.length_b   1.000
_cell.length_c   1.000
_cell.angle_alpha   90.00
_cell.angle_beta   90.00
_cell.angle_gamma   90.00
#
_symmetry.space_group_name_H-M   'P 1'
#
loop_
_entity.id
_entity.type
_entity.pdbx_description
1 polymer ?
#
loop_
_entity_poly.entity_id
_entity_poly.type
_entity_poly.pdbx_seq_one_letter_code
_entity_poly.pdbx_strand_id
1 'polypeptide(L)'
;MALAFRDFFPATLRVGMLSSEYEPFGAVVRRANEWIASSGVQVLNVETLVLPNVGNAEQAQQTNIRTSGEMSSYWRQMLRVWYDAPPAAGPGQPRDLI
;
A
#
# COMPACT_ATOMS: atom_id res chain seq x y z
N MET A 1 8.91 -19.56 -5.22
CA MET A 1 9.19 -18.12 -5.16
C MET A 1 8.09 -17.40 -5.91
N ALA A 2 7.40 -16.46 -5.27
CA ALA A 2 6.38 -15.62 -5.87
C ALA A 2 6.57 -14.17 -5.41
N LEU A 3 6.28 -13.23 -6.30
CA LEU A 3 6.40 -11.81 -6.00
C LEU A 3 5.16 -11.33 -5.25
N ALA A 4 5.36 -10.78 -4.05
CA ALA A 4 4.31 -10.13 -3.28
C ALA A 4 4.71 -8.68 -2.93
N PHE A 5 3.72 -7.88 -2.53
CA PHE A 5 3.95 -6.53 -2.06
C PHE A 5 3.03 -6.15 -0.91
N ARG A 6 3.46 -5.15 -0.13
CA ARG A 6 2.65 -4.50 0.89
C ARG A 6 2.78 -2.99 0.77
N ASP A 7 1.64 -2.33 0.75
CA ASP A 7 1.57 -0.87 0.71
C ASP A 7 1.34 -0.28 2.09
N PHE A 8 2.04 0.81 2.36
CA PHE A 8 1.90 1.64 3.54
C PHE A 8 1.33 2.97 3.10
N PHE A 9 0.00 3.04 3.09
CA PHE A 9 -0.74 4.26 2.81
C PHE A 9 -0.72 5.17 4.05
N PRO A 10 -0.58 6.51 3.91
CA PRO A 10 -0.56 7.41 5.05
C PRO A 10 -1.89 7.37 5.82
N ALA A 11 -1.80 7.25 7.13
CA ALA A 11 -2.94 7.37 8.02
C ALA A 11 -3.51 8.80 8.00
N THR A 12 -4.84 8.91 8.00
CA THR A 12 -5.53 10.19 8.18
C THR A 12 -5.51 10.56 9.65
N LEU A 13 -4.88 11.69 10.01
CA LEU A 13 -4.85 12.21 11.37
C LEU A 13 -6.12 12.98 11.71
N ARG A 14 -6.63 13.77 10.76
CA ARG A 14 -7.85 14.55 10.91
C ARG A 14 -8.60 14.66 9.60
N VAL A 15 -9.90 14.40 9.63
CA VAL A 15 -10.79 14.66 8.48
C VAL A 15 -11.40 16.04 8.66
N GLY A 16 -11.21 16.93 7.68
CA GLY A 16 -11.86 18.23 7.63
C GLY A 16 -12.83 18.34 6.45
N MET A 17 -13.71 19.34 6.50
CA MET A 17 -14.72 19.57 5.46
C MET A 17 -14.12 20.00 4.11
N LEU A 18 -12.95 20.66 4.13
CA LEU A 18 -12.24 21.14 2.94
C LEU A 18 -10.90 20.45 2.70
N SER A 19 -10.23 19.96 3.75
CA SER A 19 -8.98 19.22 3.63
C SER A 19 -8.83 18.23 4.78
N SER A 20 -8.18 17.11 4.50
CA SER A 20 -7.77 16.12 5.49
C SER A 20 -6.28 16.26 5.77
N GLU A 21 -5.91 16.06 7.03
CA GLU A 21 -4.53 16.04 7.48
C GLU A 21 -4.06 14.59 7.57
N TYR A 22 -2.87 14.33 7.06
CA TYR A 22 -2.27 13.00 6.98
C TYR A 22 -0.99 12.95 7.78
N GLU A 23 -0.60 11.75 8.20
CA GLU A 23 0.67 11.56 8.89
C GLU A 23 1.86 11.98 8.00
N PRO A 24 2.97 12.46 8.60
CA PRO A 24 4.17 12.74 7.83
C PRO A 24 4.73 11.45 7.21
N PHE A 25 5.38 11.56 6.05
CA PHE A 25 5.92 10.40 5.34
C PHE A 25 6.90 9.57 6.19
N GLY A 26 7.66 10.21 7.09
CA GLY A 26 8.52 9.49 8.05
C GLY A 26 7.77 8.52 8.97
N ALA A 27 6.50 8.78 9.29
CA ALA A 27 5.66 7.85 10.05
C ALA A 27 5.26 6.63 9.21
N VAL A 28 4.99 6.83 7.91
CA VAL A 28 4.77 5.74 6.94
C VAL A 28 5.99 4.82 6.87
N VAL A 29 7.19 5.41 6.72
CA VAL A 29 8.47 4.67 6.70
C VAL A 29 8.69 3.90 8.00
N ARG A 30 8.39 4.50 9.15
CA ARG A 30 8.50 3.84 10.46
C ARG A 30 7.61 2.60 10.55
N ARG A 31 6.34 2.70 10.13
CA ARG A 31 5.41 1.55 10.10
C ARG A 31 5.90 0.44 9.15
N ALA A 32 6.51 0.82 8.04
CA ALA A 32 7.12 -0.15 7.12
C ALA A 32 8.29 -0.89 7.77
N ASN A 33 9.20 -0.16 8.44
CA ASN A 33 10.32 -0.76 9.15
C ASN A 33 9.86 -1.71 10.27
N GLU A 34 8.85 -1.32 11.04
CA GLU A 34 8.26 -2.17 12.09
C GLU A 34 7.73 -3.49 11.51
N TRP A 35 6.99 -3.42 10.40
CA TRP A 35 6.48 -4.61 9.72
C TRP A 35 7.58 -5.47 9.12
N ILE A 36 8.59 -4.87 8.48
CA ILE A 36 9.73 -5.60 7.92
C ILE A 36 10.45 -6.37 9.04
N ALA A 37 10.74 -5.71 10.15
CA ALA A 37 11.42 -6.32 11.29
C ALA A 37 10.61 -7.48 11.91
N SER A 38 9.29 -7.39 11.96
CA SER A 38 8.43 -8.42 12.57
C SER A 38 8.02 -9.55 11.63
N SER A 39 8.11 -9.36 10.31
CA SER A 39 7.52 -10.29 9.33
C SER A 39 8.44 -11.42 8.89
N GLY A 40 9.76 -11.25 9.02
CA GLY A 40 10.75 -12.22 8.56
C GLY A 40 10.81 -12.41 7.04
N VAL A 41 10.17 -11.52 6.26
CA VAL A 41 10.18 -11.59 4.80
C VAL A 41 11.53 -11.20 4.23
N GLN A 42 11.90 -11.78 3.09
CA GLN A 42 13.01 -11.28 2.30
C GLN A 42 12.52 -10.09 1.47
N VAL A 43 12.90 -8.88 1.88
CA VAL A 43 12.63 -7.65 1.13
C VAL A 43 13.46 -7.65 -0.16
N LEU A 44 12.79 -7.40 -1.28
CA LEU A 44 13.39 -7.33 -2.61
C LEU A 44 13.59 -5.88 -3.06
N ASN A 45 12.61 -5.01 -2.79
CA ASN A 45 12.66 -3.59 -3.12
C ASN A 45 11.75 -2.78 -2.19
N VAL A 46 12.09 -1.50 -2.00
CA VAL A 46 11.24 -0.52 -1.32
C VAL A 46 11.15 0.71 -2.20
N GLU A 47 9.95 1.14 -2.54
CA GLU A 47 9.72 2.28 -3.42
C GLU A 47 8.68 3.25 -2.86
N THR A 48 8.81 4.52 -3.25
CA THR A 48 7.79 5.53 -2.99
C THR A 48 6.90 5.64 -4.22
N LEU A 49 5.60 5.43 -4.04
CA LEU A 49 4.60 5.67 -5.08
C LEU A 49 3.93 7.01 -4.85
N VAL A 50 3.72 7.77 -5.92
CA VAL A 50 3.02 9.05 -5.90
C VAL A 50 1.78 8.93 -6.77
N LEU A 51 0.60 8.87 -6.15
CA LEU A 51 -0.67 8.66 -6.84
C LEU A 51 -1.52 9.92 -6.83
N PRO A 52 -2.16 10.29 -7.96
CA PRO A 52 -3.09 11.40 -8.01
C PRO A 52 -4.45 10.99 -7.43
N ASN A 53 -5.05 11.89 -6.65
CA ASN A 53 -6.47 11.86 -6.28
C ASN A 53 -6.98 10.61 -5.55
N VAL A 54 -6.09 9.84 -4.91
CA VAL A 54 -6.48 8.68 -4.10
C VAL A 54 -6.79 9.08 -2.66
N GLY A 55 -8.00 8.77 -2.19
CA GLY A 55 -8.48 9.07 -0.85
C GLY A 55 -8.17 8.01 0.20
N ASN A 56 -8.03 6.75 -0.19
CA ASN A 56 -7.81 5.60 0.69
C ASN A 56 -6.95 4.50 0.03
N ALA A 57 -6.68 3.45 0.79
CA ALA A 57 -5.84 2.33 0.35
C ALA A 57 -6.50 1.53 -0.78
N GLU A 58 -7.83 1.42 -0.80
CA GLU A 58 -8.57 0.69 -1.83
C GLU A 58 -8.45 1.38 -3.19
N GLN A 59 -8.61 2.70 -3.22
CA GLN A 59 -8.42 3.51 -4.43
C GLN A 59 -6.97 3.48 -4.91
N ALA A 60 -6.02 3.42 -3.99
CA ALA A 60 -4.61 3.27 -4.30
C ALA A 60 -4.23 1.94 -4.99
N GLN A 61 -5.07 0.90 -4.87
CA GLN A 61 -4.86 -0.37 -5.58
C GLN A 61 -5.43 -0.38 -7.01
N GLN A 62 -6.14 0.67 -7.43
CA GLN A 62 -6.68 0.72 -8.78
C GLN A 62 -5.55 0.81 -9.81
N THR A 63 -5.57 -0.10 -10.78
CA THR A 63 -4.55 -0.16 -11.85
C THR A 63 -4.66 0.98 -12.85
N ASN A 64 -5.82 1.65 -12.89
CA ASN A 64 -6.06 2.82 -13.71
C ASN A 64 -6.73 3.90 -12.85
N ILE A 65 -6.14 5.10 -12.82
CA ILE A 65 -6.64 6.24 -12.06
C ILE A 65 -6.98 7.35 -13.05
N ARG A 66 -8.26 7.72 -13.10
CA ARG A 66 -8.76 8.76 -14.01
C ARG A 66 -8.90 10.08 -13.25
N THR A 67 -8.13 11.08 -13.67
CA THR A 67 -8.14 12.43 -13.05
C THR A 67 -9.02 13.44 -13.79
N SER A 68 -9.48 13.12 -15.00
CA SER A 68 -10.25 14.04 -15.85
C SER A 68 -11.62 14.33 -15.25
N GLY A 69 -11.95 15.61 -15.04
CA GLY A 69 -13.24 16.05 -14.51
C GLY A 69 -13.26 16.31 -13.00
N GLU A 70 -12.13 16.12 -12.31
CA GLU A 70 -12.00 16.50 -10.91
C GLU A 70 -11.77 18.01 -10.75
N MET A 71 -12.42 18.61 -9.75
CA MET A 71 -12.33 20.06 -9.47
C MET A 71 -10.99 20.47 -8.86
N SER A 72 -10.24 19.53 -8.27
CA SER A 72 -8.91 19.75 -7.71
C SER A 72 -8.02 18.54 -7.97
N SER A 73 -6.70 18.75 -7.94
CA SER A 73 -5.72 17.67 -8.02
C SER A 73 -4.83 17.68 -6.79
N TYR A 74 -4.68 16.53 -6.16
CA TYR A 74 -3.72 16.33 -5.09
C TYR A 74 -2.94 15.04 -5.33
N TRP A 75 -1.69 15.04 -4.88
CA TRP A 75 -0.82 13.87 -5.00
C TRP A 75 -0.61 13.28 -3.62
N ARG A 76 -0.64 11.95 -3.56
CA ARG A 76 -0.43 11.21 -2.32
C ARG A 76 0.78 10.31 -2.45
N GLN A 77 1.71 10.50 -1.53
CA GLN A 77 2.87 9.63 -1.40
C GLN A 77 2.53 8.45 -0.49
N MET A 78 2.92 7.25 -0.89
CA MET A 78 2.90 6.05 -0.07
C MET A 78 4.19 5.27 -0.26
N LEU A 79 4.43 4.28 0.60
CA LEU A 79 5.56 3.36 0.46
C LEU A 79 5.06 1.98 0.04
N ARG A 80 5.71 1.35 -0.95
CA ARG A 80 5.50 -0.04 -1.31
C ARG A 80 6.75 -0.85 -0.97
N VAL A 81 6.55 -1.99 -0.33
CA VAL A 81 7.60 -2.98 -0.07
C VAL A 81 7.30 -4.21 -0.91
N TRP A 82 8.21 -4.55 -1.82
CA TRP A 82 8.20 -5.81 -2.57
C TRP A 82 9.01 -6.85 -1.81
N TYR A 83 8.48 -8.07 -1.70
CA TYR A 83 9.11 -9.14 -0.94
C TYR A 83 8.84 -10.51 -1.58
N ASP A 84 9.70 -11.47 -1.27
CA ASP A 84 9.49 -12.87 -1.67
C ASP A 84 8.41 -13.51 -0.79
N ALA A 85 7.49 -14.24 -1.42
CA ALA A 85 6.45 -15.01 -0.78
C ALA A 85 6.43 -16.46 -1.32
N PRO A 86 5.96 -17.42 -0.50
CA PRO A 86 5.58 -18.72 -1.01
C PRO A 86 4.56 -18.56 -2.16
N PRO A 87 4.63 -19.39 -3.22
CA PRO A 87 3.58 -19.42 -4.22
C PRO A 87 2.23 -19.63 -3.52
N ALA A 88 1.23 -18.83 -3.87
CA ALA A 88 -0.13 -19.08 -3.41
C ALA A 88 -0.49 -20.51 -3.83
N ALA A 89 -1.02 -21.32 -2.91
CA ALA A 89 -1.68 -22.56 -3.28
C ALA A 89 -2.76 -22.17 -4.30
N GLY A 90 -2.63 -22.66 -5.53
CA GLY A 90 -3.52 -22.26 -6.61
C GLY A 90 -4.99 -22.48 -6.23
N PRO A 91 -5.93 -21.74 -6.83
CA PRO A 91 -7.34 -22.03 -6.67
C PRO A 91 -7.61 -23.43 -7.26
N GLY A 92 -7.61 -24.48 -6.43
CA GLY A 92 -7.85 -25.84 -6.88
C GLY A 92 -7.21 -26.99 -6.09
N GLN A 93 -6.47 -26.76 -5.00
CA GLN A 93 -6.04 -27.90 -4.16
C GLN A 93 -7.03 -28.08 -2.99
N PRO A 94 -7.85 -29.13 -2.98
CA PRO A 94 -8.62 -29.48 -1.80
C PRO A 94 -7.65 -29.67 -0.63
N ARG A 95 -7.98 -29.08 0.51
CA ARG A 95 -7.39 -29.49 1.77
C ARG A 95 -7.96 -30.85 2.08
N ASP A 96 -7.35 -31.90 1.54
CA ASP A 96 -7.63 -33.26 1.97
C ASP A 96 -7.23 -33.35 3.44
N LEU A 97 -8.26 -33.53 4.26
CA LEU A 97 -8.19 -33.79 5.68
C LEU A 97 -7.52 -35.15 5.88
N ILE A 98 -6.39 -35.15 6.59
CA ILE A 98 -5.94 -36.28 7.41
C ILE A 98 -5.85 -35.76 8.83
#